data_AF-A0AAU4FG94-F1
#
_entry.id   AF-A0AAU4FG94-F1
#
_cell.length_a   1.000
_cell.length_b   1.000
_cell.length_c   1.000
_cell.angle_alpha   90.00
_cell.angle_beta   90.00
_cell.angle_gamma   90.00
#
_symmetry.space_group_name_H-M   'P 1'
#
loop_
_entity.id
_entity.type
_entity.pdbx_description
1 polymer ?
#
loop_
_entity_poly.entity_id
_entity_poly.type
_entity_poly.pdbx_seq_one_letter_code
_entity_poly.pdbx_strand_id
1 'polypeptide(L)'
;MICLAASRGATAALVLAQTLAVLYTTGFVWTLQLMDYPMVARLRQGASESYMAAHNQMFWRVLAPGLLVAGLTSLLLVVARSDAVPLWAALLSVALLVLIMVLSGAVATPDRVALAERFSASVHAHLLGVSWVRTTAFTTWSALDTWLVWKFMR
;
A
#
# COMPACT_ATOMS: atom_id res chain seq x y z
N MET A 1 -29.64 19.41 5.63
CA MET A 1 -28.22 19.12 5.37
C MET A 1 -27.58 18.64 6.67
N ILE A 2 -27.66 17.35 6.94
CA ILE A 2 -27.12 16.72 8.15
C ILE A 2 -25.65 16.41 7.84
N CYS A 3 -24.74 17.28 8.26
CA CYS A 3 -23.32 16.98 8.24
C CYS A 3 -23.08 15.95 9.35
N LEU A 4 -23.03 14.66 8.98
CA LEU A 4 -22.76 13.55 9.89
C LEU A 4 -21.30 13.61 10.34
N ALA A 5 -21.01 14.47 11.31
CA ALA A 5 -19.81 14.30 12.12
C ALA A 5 -19.95 12.96 12.84
N ALA A 6 -19.13 11.97 12.48
CA ALA A 6 -19.18 10.69 13.19
C ALA A 6 -18.74 10.90 14.63
N SER A 7 -19.28 10.08 15.54
CA SER A 7 -18.85 10.11 16.94
C SER A 7 -17.35 9.82 17.05
N ARG A 8 -16.70 10.36 18.09
CA ARG A 8 -15.27 10.12 18.36
C ARG A 8 -14.92 8.62 18.36
N GLY A 9 -15.83 7.76 18.85
CA GLY A 9 -15.67 6.30 18.84
C GLY A 9 -15.68 5.69 17.44
N ALA A 10 -16.58 6.13 16.55
CA ALA A 10 -16.59 5.68 15.17
C ALA A 10 -15.33 6.13 14.41
N THR A 11 -14.86 7.36 14.62
CA THR A 11 -13.59 7.82 14.05
C THR A 11 -12.41 7.00 14.56
N ALA A 12 -12.37 6.68 15.86
CA ALA A 12 -11.31 5.86 16.44
C ALA A 12 -11.28 4.46 15.81
N ALA A 13 -12.45 3.84 15.60
CA ALA A 13 -12.55 2.55 14.93
C ALA A 13 -12.02 2.60 13.48
N LEU A 14 -12.34 3.66 12.73
CA LEU A 14 -11.81 3.86 11.38
C LEU A 14 -10.29 4.02 11.37
N VAL A 15 -9.74 4.83 12.29
CA VAL A 15 -8.29 5.04 12.41
C VAL A 15 -7.59 3.73 12.78
N LEU A 16 -8.11 2.97 13.74
CA LEU A 16 -7.55 1.67 14.10
C LEU A 16 -7.58 0.67 12.94
N ALA A 17 -8.72 0.58 12.24
CA ALA A 17 -8.85 -0.31 11.08
C ALA A 17 -7.87 0.08 9.95
N GLN A 18 -7.74 1.37 9.65
CA GLN A 18 -6.76 1.87 8.68
C GLN A 18 -5.34 1.54 9.12
N THR A 19 -4.99 1.84 10.38
CA THR A 19 -3.65 1.63 10.93
C THR A 19 -3.23 0.17 10.83
N LEU A 20 -4.09 -0.76 11.25
CA LEU A 20 -3.82 -2.19 11.18
C LEU A 20 -3.59 -2.66 9.73
N ALA A 21 -4.43 -2.18 8.81
CA ALA A 21 -4.34 -2.53 7.40
C ALA A 21 -3.09 -1.95 6.73
N VAL A 22 -2.73 -0.70 7.04
CA VAL A 22 -1.52 -0.03 6.54
C VAL A 22 -0.26 -0.66 7.11
N LEU A 23 -0.21 -1.00 8.39
CA LEU A 23 0.94 -1.71 8.99
C LEU A 23 1.12 -3.10 8.38
N TYR A 24 0.04 -3.85 8.20
CA TYR A 24 0.05 -5.16 7.53
C TYR A 24 0.64 -5.06 6.12
N THR A 25 0.12 -4.14 5.30
CA THR A 25 0.59 -3.95 3.92
C THR A 25 2.02 -3.42 3.87
N THR A 26 2.41 -2.56 4.81
CA THR A 26 3.77 -2.03 4.92
C THR A 26 4.77 -3.15 5.21
N GLY A 27 4.50 -3.99 6.21
CA GLY A 27 5.34 -5.16 6.51
C GLY A 27 5.46 -6.13 5.34
N PHE A 28 4.35 -6.35 4.62
CA PHE A 28 4.36 -7.15 3.40
C PHE A 28 5.25 -6.54 2.30
N VAL A 29 5.13 -5.24 2.03
CA VAL A 29 5.93 -4.56 1.01
C VAL A 29 7.42 -4.53 1.36
N TRP A 30 7.78 -4.34 2.64
CA TRP A 30 9.16 -4.46 3.10
C TRP A 30 9.72 -5.87 2.90
N THR A 31 8.92 -6.91 3.17
CA THR A 31 9.31 -8.30 2.93
C THR A 31 9.61 -8.53 1.45
N LEU A 32 8.78 -7.98 0.56
CA LEU A 32 9.03 -8.06 -0.87
C LEU A 32 10.31 -7.32 -1.27
N GLN A 33 10.51 -6.11 -0.71
CA GLN A 33 11.63 -5.25 -1.03
C GLN A 33 12.98 -5.87 -0.68
N LEU A 34 13.07 -6.50 0.50
CA LEU A 34 14.33 -6.99 1.05
C LEU A 34 14.58 -8.47 0.78
N MET A 35 13.53 -9.27 0.60
CA MET A 35 13.67 -10.73 0.42
C MET A 35 13.25 -11.16 -0.97
N ASP A 36 12.02 -10.82 -1.38
CA ASP A 36 11.43 -11.41 -2.59
C ASP A 36 12.10 -10.92 -3.88
N TYR A 37 12.17 -9.61 -4.12
CA TYR A 37 12.78 -9.12 -5.36
C TYR A 37 14.26 -9.51 -5.51
N PRO A 38 15.09 -9.48 -4.46
CA PRO A 38 16.45 -10.02 -4.56
C PRO A 38 16.50 -11.50 -4.93
N MET A 39 15.54 -12.31 -4.47
CA MET A 39 15.46 -13.73 -4.83
C MET A 39 14.97 -13.92 -6.27
N VAL A 40 13.94 -13.18 -6.70
CA VAL A 40 13.46 -13.17 -8.09
C VAL A 40 14.56 -12.72 -9.05
N ALA A 41 15.39 -11.74 -8.66
CA ALA A 41 16.54 -11.29 -9.45
C ALA A 41 17.60 -12.38 -9.63
N ARG A 42 17.69 -13.34 -8.71
CA ARG A 42 18.64 -14.48 -8.77
C ARG A 42 18.13 -15.64 -9.62
N LEU A 43 16.84 -15.71 -9.93
CA LEU A 43 16.23 -16.74 -10.78
C LEU A 43 16.61 -16.64 -12.28
N ARG A 44 17.77 -16.05 -12.64
CA ARG A 44 18.17 -15.78 -14.04
C ARG A 44 18.29 -17.07 -14.87
N GLN A 45 17.67 -17.02 -16.06
CA GLN A 45 17.66 -18.02 -17.13
C GLN A 45 17.01 -19.36 -16.74
N GLY A 46 15.67 -19.42 -16.76
CA GLY A 46 14.93 -20.69 -16.68
C GLY A 46 13.71 -20.70 -15.77
N ALA A 47 13.41 -19.60 -15.06
CA ALA A 47 12.14 -19.48 -14.34
C ALA A 47 10.97 -19.61 -15.34
N SER A 48 10.07 -20.55 -15.12
CA SER A 48 8.92 -20.72 -16.00
C SER A 48 8.00 -19.50 -15.88
N GLU A 49 7.44 -19.06 -17.01
CA GLU A 49 6.38 -18.04 -17.04
C GLU A 49 5.26 -18.34 -16.03
N SER A 50 4.97 -19.63 -15.84
CA SER A 50 4.00 -20.11 -14.85
C SER A 50 4.38 -19.80 -13.39
N TYR A 51 5.68 -19.81 -13.04
CA TYR A 51 6.13 -19.40 -11.71
C TYR A 51 5.90 -17.89 -11.50
N MET A 52 6.25 -17.05 -12.49
CA MET A 52 6.06 -15.60 -12.38
C MET A 52 4.58 -15.20 -12.35
N ALA A 53 3.73 -15.88 -13.12
CA ALA A 53 2.29 -15.70 -13.07
C ALA A 53 1.71 -16.08 -11.69
N ALA A 54 2.10 -17.25 -11.16
CA ALA A 54 1.66 -17.70 -9.84
C ALA A 54 2.15 -16.77 -8.72
N HIS A 55 3.40 -16.34 -8.77
CA HIS A 55 3.98 -15.38 -7.83
C HIS A 55 3.20 -14.05 -7.83
N ASN A 56 2.93 -13.47 -8.99
CA ASN A 56 2.14 -12.24 -9.11
C ASN A 56 0.70 -12.41 -8.60
N GLN A 57 0.09 -13.58 -8.81
CA GLN A 57 -1.26 -13.86 -8.27
C GLN A 57 -1.24 -13.93 -6.74
N MET A 58 -0.25 -14.59 -6.14
CA MET A 58 -0.10 -14.67 -4.69
C MET A 58 0.16 -13.29 -4.08
N PHE A 59 0.99 -12.47 -4.72
CA PHE A 59 1.22 -11.09 -4.32
C PHE A 59 -0.10 -10.32 -4.13
N TRP A 60 -1.00 -10.37 -5.12
CA TRP A 60 -2.28 -9.66 -5.03
C TRP A 60 -3.21 -10.25 -3.97
N ARG A 61 -3.23 -11.58 -3.78
CA ARG A 61 -4.03 -12.22 -2.74
C ARG A 61 -3.64 -11.76 -1.33
N VAL A 62 -2.36 -11.48 -1.10
CA VAL A 62 -1.84 -11.02 0.19
C VAL A 62 -1.98 -9.50 0.32
N LEU A 63 -1.64 -8.72 -0.72
CA LEU A 63 -1.69 -7.25 -0.65
C LEU A 63 -3.13 -6.71 -0.60
N ALA A 64 -4.02 -7.25 -1.44
CA ALA A 64 -5.32 -6.63 -1.72
C ALA A 64 -6.22 -6.47 -0.48
N PRO A 65 -6.34 -7.45 0.44
CA PRO A 65 -7.22 -7.30 1.61
C PRO A 65 -6.86 -6.08 2.47
N GLY A 66 -5.58 -5.93 2.82
CA GLY A 66 -5.12 -4.78 3.61
C GLY A 66 -5.26 -3.47 2.85
N LEU A 67 -4.94 -3.48 1.55
CA LEU A 67 -5.04 -2.28 0.73
C LEU A 67 -6.48 -1.81 0.52
N LEU A 68 -7.44 -2.73 0.39
CA LEU A 68 -8.87 -2.44 0.30
C LEU A 68 -9.40 -1.84 1.61
N VAL A 69 -9.04 -2.42 2.76
CA VAL A 69 -9.44 -1.88 4.06
C VAL A 69 -8.84 -0.49 4.27
N ALA A 70 -7.54 -0.29 4.00
CA ALA A 70 -6.88 1.01 4.10
C ALA A 70 -7.50 2.02 3.13
N GLY A 71 -7.80 1.62 1.90
CA GLY A 71 -8.43 2.46 0.91
C GLY A 71 -9.82 2.93 1.33
N LEU A 72 -10.69 2.00 1.70
CA LEU A 72 -12.05 2.32 2.13
C LEU A 72 -12.06 3.21 3.38
N THR A 73 -11.26 2.87 4.39
CA THR A 73 -11.17 3.66 5.63
C THR A 73 -10.62 5.07 5.39
N SER A 74 -9.64 5.24 4.50
CA SER A 74 -9.09 6.56 4.15
C SER A 74 -10.14 7.47 3.50
N LEU A 75 -10.95 6.94 2.59
CA LEU A 75 -12.04 7.68 1.95
C LEU A 75 -13.12 8.04 2.98
N LEU A 76 -13.47 7.11 3.87
CA LEU A 76 -14.43 7.37 4.94
C LEU A 76 -13.91 8.44 5.93
N LEU A 77 -12.62 8.47 6.24
CA LEU A 77 -12.03 9.50 7.10
C LEU A 77 -12.06 10.90 6.48
N VAL A 78 -12.14 11.05 5.16
CA VAL A 78 -12.30 12.38 4.54
C VAL A 78 -13.70 12.95 4.83
N VAL A 79 -14.74 12.11 4.78
CA VAL A 79 -16.14 12.54 4.84
C VAL A 79 -16.79 12.40 6.21
N ALA A 80 -16.34 11.45 7.03
CA ALA A 80 -16.97 11.04 8.28
C ALA A 80 -16.05 11.16 9.50
N ARG A 81 -14.92 11.87 9.39
CA ARG A 81 -14.06 12.15 10.55
C ARG A 81 -14.76 13.06 11.57
N SER A 82 -14.43 12.86 12.84
CA SER A 82 -14.61 13.88 13.89
C SER A 82 -13.47 14.90 13.87
N ASP A 83 -13.56 15.94 14.70
CA ASP A 83 -12.51 16.96 14.88
C ASP A 83 -11.20 16.41 15.48
N ALA A 84 -11.24 15.18 16.01
CA ALA A 84 -10.04 14.49 16.48
C ALA A 84 -9.04 14.20 15.35
N VAL A 85 -9.52 13.93 14.13
CA VAL A 85 -8.68 13.74 12.94
C VAL A 85 -8.68 15.05 12.13
N PRO A 86 -7.52 15.70 11.95
CA PRO A 86 -7.46 16.91 11.14
C PRO A 86 -7.63 16.55 9.66
N LEU A 87 -8.32 17.42 8.90
CA LEU A 87 -8.61 17.18 7.49
C LEU A 87 -7.37 16.90 6.64
N TRP A 88 -6.26 17.60 6.91
CA TRP A 88 -5.01 17.41 6.17
C TRP A 88 -4.48 15.97 6.30
N ALA A 89 -4.66 15.32 7.45
CA ALA A 89 -4.20 13.95 7.66
C ALA A 89 -5.04 12.96 6.85
N ALA A 90 -6.36 13.12 6.84
CA ALA A 90 -7.26 12.30 6.02
C ALA A 90 -6.95 12.46 4.51
N LEU A 91 -6.72 13.70 4.06
CA LEU A 91 -6.34 13.98 2.67
C LEU A 91 -4.96 13.40 2.33
N LEU A 92 -4.00 13.43 3.25
CA LEU A 92 -2.68 12.84 3.06
C LEU A 92 -2.76 11.31 2.93
N SER A 93 -3.58 10.62 3.73
CA SER A 93 -3.83 9.19 3.57
C SER A 93 -4.37 8.85 2.17
N VAL A 94 -5.33 9.64 1.66
CA VAL A 94 -5.86 9.47 0.31
C VAL A 94 -4.81 9.77 -0.76
N ALA A 95 -4.00 10.81 -0.59
CA ALA A 95 -2.93 11.14 -1.53
C ALA A 95 -1.88 10.02 -1.62
N LEU A 96 -1.49 9.44 -0.48
CA LEU A 96 -0.60 8.29 -0.41
C LEU A 96 -1.21 7.05 -1.07
N LEU A 97 -2.51 6.78 -0.83
CA LEU A 97 -3.24 5.71 -1.52
C LEU A 97 -3.20 5.89 -3.03
N VAL A 98 -3.53 7.09 -3.54
CA VAL A 98 -3.55 7.38 -4.98
C VAL A 98 -2.15 7.20 -5.58
N LEU A 99 -1.12 7.72 -4.91
CA LEU A 99 0.28 7.53 -5.34
C LEU A 99 0.63 6.03 -5.45
N ILE A 100 0.30 5.24 -4.42
CA ILE A 100 0.54 3.79 -4.40
C ILE A 100 -0.24 3.11 -5.53
N MET A 101 -1.50 3.48 -5.76
CA MET A 101 -2.34 2.90 -6.83
C MET A 101 -1.79 3.20 -8.22
N VAL A 102 -1.41 4.46 -8.48
CA VAL A 102 -0.83 4.87 -9.76
C VAL A 102 0.48 4.13 -10.00
N LEU A 103 1.40 4.10 -9.02
CA LEU A 103 2.67 3.38 -9.17
C LEU A 103 2.47 1.87 -9.35
N SER A 104 1.48 1.27 -8.69
CA SER A 104 1.19 -0.16 -8.80
C SER A 104 0.57 -0.53 -10.16
N GLY A 105 -0.44 0.22 -10.58
CA GLY A 105 -1.24 -0.06 -11.77
C GLY A 105 -0.57 0.41 -13.06
N ALA A 106 -0.13 1.68 -13.10
CA ALA A 106 0.36 2.30 -14.33
C ALA A 106 1.83 1.99 -14.63
N VAL A 107 2.61 1.57 -13.63
CA VAL A 107 4.06 1.35 -13.78
C VAL A 107 4.46 -0.08 -13.43
N ALA A 108 4.21 -0.52 -12.20
CA ALA A 108 4.69 -1.81 -11.74
C ALA A 108 4.00 -3.00 -12.44
N THR A 109 2.71 -2.88 -12.78
CA THR A 109 1.98 -3.96 -13.47
C THR A 109 2.50 -4.15 -14.91
N PRO A 110 2.63 -3.11 -15.75
CA PRO A 110 3.27 -3.22 -17.06
C PRO A 110 4.69 -3.81 -17.00
N ASP A 111 5.53 -3.33 -16.08
CA ASP A 111 6.90 -3.83 -15.93
C ASP A 111 6.94 -5.33 -15.57
N ARG A 112 6.03 -5.78 -14.69
CA ARG A 112 5.92 -7.21 -14.33
C ARG A 112 5.45 -8.08 -15.50
N VAL A 113 4.55 -7.58 -16.33
CA VAL A 113 4.11 -8.28 -17.55
C VAL A 113 5.27 -8.39 -18.53
N ALA A 114 5.97 -7.28 -18.79
CA ALA A 114 7.13 -7.27 -19.69
C ALA A 114 8.25 -8.21 -19.20
N LEU A 115 8.51 -8.26 -17.89
CA LEU A 115 9.50 -9.17 -17.29
C LEU A 115 9.07 -10.64 -17.35
N ALA A 116 7.76 -10.92 -17.29
CA ALA A 116 7.23 -12.28 -17.41
C ALA A 116 7.38 -12.83 -18.84
N GLU A 117 7.20 -12.00 -19.86
CA GLU A 117 7.42 -12.37 -21.27
C GLU A 117 8.90 -12.53 -21.61
N ARG A 118 9.74 -11.57 -21.17
CA ARG A 118 11.18 -11.60 -21.41
C ARG A 118 11.91 -10.83 -20.32
N PHE A 119 12.81 -11.54 -19.62
CA PHE A 119 13.65 -10.89 -18.63
C PHE A 119 14.54 -9.79 -19.24
N SER A 120 14.44 -8.59 -18.67
CA SER A 120 15.25 -7.42 -19.02
C SER A 120 15.79 -6.77 -17.74
N ALA A 121 17.11 -6.63 -17.64
CA ALA A 121 17.74 -6.06 -16.46
C ALA A 121 17.36 -4.58 -16.24
N SER A 122 17.14 -3.82 -17.32
CA SER A 122 16.75 -2.41 -17.22
C SER A 122 15.32 -2.24 -16.71
N VAL A 123 14.38 -3.06 -17.21
CA VAL A 123 12.99 -3.08 -16.73
C VAL A 123 12.94 -3.55 -15.28
N HIS A 124 13.75 -4.53 -14.90
CA HIS A 124 13.84 -4.99 -13.52
C HIS A 124 14.36 -3.90 -12.58
N ALA A 125 15.42 -3.17 -12.96
CA ALA A 125 15.93 -2.06 -12.18
C ALA A 125 14.91 -0.92 -12.03
N HIS A 126 14.16 -0.62 -13.11
CA HIS A 126 13.08 0.36 -13.08
C HIS A 126 11.97 -0.04 -12.10
N LEU A 127 11.51 -1.30 -12.17
CA LEU A 127 10.52 -1.86 -11.25
C LEU A 127 10.97 -1.77 -9.78
N LEU A 128 12.24 -2.04 -9.50
CA LEU A 128 12.82 -1.90 -8.16
C LEU A 128 12.77 -0.45 -7.67
N GLY A 129 13.10 0.52 -8.54
CA GLY A 129 12.99 1.94 -8.21
C GLY A 129 11.57 2.35 -7.84
N VAL A 130 10.59 1.95 -8.65
CA VAL A 130 9.16 2.17 -8.39
C VAL A 130 8.74 1.50 -7.07
N SER A 131 9.24 0.30 -6.81
CA SER A 131 8.95 -0.41 -5.56
C SER A 131 9.49 0.32 -4.33
N TRP A 132 10.71 0.89 -4.39
CA TRP A 132 11.24 1.70 -3.29
C TRP A 132 10.41 2.95 -2.99
N VAL A 133 9.90 3.62 -4.02
CA VAL A 133 8.97 4.76 -3.84
C VAL A 133 7.70 4.29 -3.14
N ARG A 134 7.13 3.15 -3.54
CA ARG A 134 5.94 2.56 -2.89
C ARG A 134 6.23 2.19 -1.43
N THR A 135 7.37 1.56 -1.14
CA THR A 135 7.79 1.21 0.23
C THR A 135 7.89 2.44 1.12
N THR A 136 8.44 3.53 0.60
CA THR A 136 8.54 4.82 1.31
C THR A 136 7.16 5.43 1.57
N ALA A 137 6.25 5.36 0.58
CA ALA A 137 4.87 5.84 0.71
C ALA A 137 4.10 5.04 1.79
N PHE A 138 4.18 3.71 1.77
CA PHE A 138 3.56 2.85 2.80
C PHE A 138 4.14 3.12 4.20
N THR A 139 5.45 3.32 4.31
CA THR A 139 6.11 3.65 5.58
C THR A 139 5.67 5.01 6.11
N THR A 140 5.57 6.01 5.23
CA THR A 140 5.05 7.35 5.58
C THR A 140 3.61 7.27 6.06
N TRP A 141 2.78 6.48 5.39
CA TRP A 141 1.39 6.28 5.80
C TRP A 141 1.31 5.59 7.17
N SER A 142 2.11 4.54 7.41
CA SER A 142 2.20 3.89 8.72
C SER A 142 2.57 4.85 9.84
N ALA A 143 3.52 5.77 9.58
CA ALA A 143 3.92 6.78 10.56
C ALA A 143 2.80 7.79 10.85
N LEU A 144 2.09 8.25 9.82
CA LEU A 144 0.91 9.11 9.96
C LEU A 144 -0.17 8.45 10.81
N ASP A 145 -0.49 7.18 10.52
CA ASP A 145 -1.54 6.43 11.22
C ASP A 145 -1.15 6.14 12.67
N THR A 146 0.11 5.80 12.92
CA THR A 146 0.64 5.63 14.28
C THR A 146 0.53 6.93 15.09
N TRP A 147 0.82 8.07 14.46
CA TRP A 147 0.65 9.38 15.09
C TRP A 147 -0.83 9.69 15.39
N LEU A 148 -1.75 9.34 14.49
CA LEU A 148 -3.19 9.48 14.73
C LEU A 148 -3.62 8.63 15.93
N VAL A 149 -3.23 7.35 16.00
CA VAL A 149 -3.53 6.48 17.16
C VAL A 149 -3.00 7.09 18.45
N TRP A 150 -1.75 7.58 18.45
CA TRP A 150 -1.17 8.26 19.60
C TRP A 150 -1.97 9.49 20.04
N LYS A 151 -2.46 10.29 19.08
CA LYS A 151 -3.32 11.44 19.35
C LYS A 151 -4.66 11.04 19.98
N PHE A 152 -5.22 9.88 19.61
CA PHE A 152 -6.46 9.38 20.20
C PHE A 152 -6.31 8.87 21.64
N MET A 153 -5.11 8.42 22.01
CA MET A 153 -4.78 7.98 23.38
C MET A 153 -4.55 9.14 24.36
N ARG A 154 -4.37 10.36 23.85
CA ARG A 154 -4.24 11.59 24.64
C ARG A 154 -5.57 12.34 24.74
#